data_AF-A0AAW9KMY7-F1
#
_entry.id   AF-A0AAW9KMY7-F1
#
_cell.length_a   1.000
_cell.length_b   1.000
_cell.length_c   1.000
_cell.angle_alpha   90.00
_cell.angle_beta   90.00
_cell.angle_gamma   90.00
#
_symmetry.space_group_name_H-M   'P 1'
#
loop_
_entity.id
_entity.type
_entity.pdbx_description
1 polymer ?
#
loop_
_entity_poly.entity_id
_entity_poly.type
_entity_poly.pdbx_seq_one_letter_code
_entity_poly.pdbx_strand_id
1 'polypeptide(L)'
;ESLNTILKVNHYKFNKKLNNFGAFNFDETSFNDKQKANQTFWNIYERPPKREFWDYIIERRDLLVSNDIRERKGAFFTPKIWVEKSQEYLAKILGQDYQDEYIIWDCAGGTGNLLSGLINKANLYLSTLDKSDVSIVKERIKNGAKLLENHVFQFDFLNDDFYSEKVPKSLQEILKDKEKLKKLIIYINPPYA
;
A
#
# COMPACT_ATOMS: atom_id res chain seq x y z
N GLU A 1 -18.37 -0.61 -11.14
CA GLU A 1 -18.36 -0.34 -9.69
C GLU A 1 -18.48 1.16 -9.47
N SER A 2 -19.51 1.61 -8.76
CA SER A 2 -19.77 3.05 -8.53
C SER A 2 -18.85 3.59 -7.43
N LEU A 3 -18.15 4.69 -7.73
CA LEU A 3 -17.22 5.43 -6.85
C LEU A 3 -17.64 5.43 -5.36
N ASN A 4 -16.76 4.92 -4.50
CA ASN A 4 -16.94 4.81 -3.04
C ASN A 4 -16.86 6.15 -2.29
N THR A 5 -16.62 7.27 -3.00
CA THR A 5 -16.50 8.60 -2.41
C THR A 5 -17.01 9.65 -3.39
N ILE A 6 -17.93 10.51 -2.94
CA ILE A 6 -18.58 11.54 -3.76
C ILE A 6 -18.39 12.89 -3.08
N LEU A 7 -17.82 13.85 -3.81
CA LEU A 7 -17.80 15.25 -3.38
C LEU A 7 -19.19 15.85 -3.58
N LYS A 8 -19.81 16.30 -2.50
CA LYS A 8 -20.96 17.22 -2.50
C LYS A 8 -20.43 18.64 -2.32
N VAL A 9 -21.33 19.63 -2.44
CA VAL A 9 -21.00 21.07 -2.49
C VAL A 9 -19.98 21.49 -1.43
N ASN A 10 -20.02 20.92 -0.22
CA ASN A 10 -19.12 21.28 0.89
C ASN A 10 -18.70 20.10 1.79
N HIS A 11 -18.88 18.85 1.36
CA HIS A 11 -18.52 17.66 2.13
C HIS A 11 -18.35 16.45 1.22
N TYR A 12 -17.62 15.43 1.69
CA TYR A 12 -17.55 14.12 1.03
C TYR A 12 -18.54 13.15 1.68
N LYS A 13 -19.22 12.35 0.85
CA LYS A 13 -19.95 11.15 1.28
C LYS A 13 -19.19 9.91 0.82
N PHE A 14 -18.96 8.96 1.72
CA PHE A 14 -18.22 7.73 1.42
C PHE A 14 -18.77 6.54 2.22
N ASN A 15 -18.19 5.34 2.05
CA ASN A 15 -18.63 4.12 2.74
C ASN A 15 -20.13 3.83 2.60
N LYS A 16 -20.63 3.77 1.36
CA LYS A 16 -22.03 3.40 1.07
C LYS A 16 -22.35 2.00 1.65
N LYS A 17 -23.25 1.93 2.63
CA LYS A 17 -23.68 0.69 3.28
C LYS A 17 -25.19 0.52 3.15
N LEU A 18 -25.65 -0.70 2.85
CA LEU A 18 -27.07 -1.03 2.90
C LEU A 18 -27.45 -1.31 4.36
N ASN A 19 -28.51 -0.69 4.84
CA ASN A 19 -29.06 -0.96 6.17
C ASN A 19 -30.13 -2.07 6.11
N ASN A 20 -30.54 -2.55 7.28
CA ASN A 20 -31.50 -3.64 7.43
C ASN A 20 -32.92 -3.32 6.87
N PHE A 21 -33.16 -2.07 6.47
CA PHE A 21 -34.42 -1.60 5.87
C PHE A 21 -34.30 -1.35 4.36
N GLY A 22 -33.19 -1.75 3.73
CA GLY A 22 -32.96 -1.57 2.30
C GLY A 22 -32.57 -0.15 1.88
N ALA A 23 -32.31 0.75 2.83
CA ALA A 23 -31.84 2.10 2.55
C ALA A 23 -30.31 2.20 2.64
N PHE A 24 -29.73 3.20 1.96
CA PHE A 24 -28.29 3.43 1.96
C PHE A 24 -27.88 4.44 3.02
N ASN A 25 -26.95 4.02 3.89
CA ASN A 25 -26.23 4.90 4.81
C ASN A 25 -24.86 5.28 4.21
N PHE A 26 -24.36 6.46 4.59
CA PHE A 26 -23.06 6.98 4.18
C PHE A 26 -22.35 7.59 5.39
N ASP A 27 -21.03 7.47 5.40
CA ASP A 27 -20.17 8.29 6.27
C ASP A 27 -19.93 9.63 5.59
N GLU A 28 -19.82 10.71 6.36
CA GLU A 28 -19.62 12.06 5.85
C GLU A 28 -18.44 12.75 6.52
N THR A 29 -17.70 13.56 5.75
CA THR A 29 -16.65 14.44 6.29
C THR A 29 -16.68 15.79 5.59
N SER A 30 -16.45 16.86 6.36
CA SER A 30 -16.57 18.25 5.91
C SER A 30 -15.22 18.96 5.91
N PHE A 31 -15.10 20.01 5.10
CA PHE A 31 -13.89 20.82 5.05
C PHE A 31 -13.82 21.79 6.23
N ASN A 32 -12.68 21.84 6.92
CA ASN A 32 -12.42 22.79 8.01
C ASN A 32 -11.96 24.18 7.50
N ASP A 33 -11.67 24.32 6.21
CA ASP A 33 -11.07 25.51 5.60
C ASP A 33 -11.91 26.13 4.48
N LYS A 34 -13.22 25.81 4.45
CA LYS A 34 -14.14 26.22 3.37
C LYS A 34 -13.65 25.81 1.96
N GLN A 35 -13.03 24.63 1.83
CA GLN A 35 -12.53 24.05 0.58
C GLN A 35 -11.32 24.74 -0.04
N LYS A 36 -10.65 25.66 0.66
CA LYS A 36 -9.53 26.41 0.07
C LYS A 36 -8.39 25.49 -0.38
N ALA A 37 -7.95 24.57 0.47
CA ALA A 37 -6.90 23.60 0.16
C ALA A 37 -7.36 22.61 -0.93
N ASN A 38 -8.61 22.16 -0.87
CA ASN A 38 -9.18 21.27 -1.90
C ASN A 38 -9.17 21.94 -3.28
N GLN A 39 -9.68 23.17 -3.39
CA GLN A 39 -9.68 23.93 -4.64
C GLN A 39 -8.25 24.16 -5.15
N THR A 40 -7.34 24.57 -4.26
CA THR A 40 -5.93 24.79 -4.62
C THR A 40 -5.29 23.53 -5.19
N PHE A 41 -5.49 22.38 -4.55
CA PHE A 41 -4.98 21.09 -5.02
C PHE A 41 -5.53 20.74 -6.41
N TRP A 42 -6.83 20.90 -6.61
CA TRP A 42 -7.49 20.53 -7.86
C TRP A 42 -7.35 21.54 -8.99
N ASN A 43 -6.91 22.77 -8.72
CA ASN A 43 -6.55 23.73 -9.77
C ASN A 43 -5.30 23.30 -10.56
N ILE A 44 -4.52 22.35 -10.03
CA ILE A 44 -3.31 21.83 -10.68
C ILE A 44 -3.66 20.74 -11.71
N TYR A 45 -4.80 20.08 -11.58
CA TYR A 45 -5.16 18.91 -12.38
C TYR A 45 -6.57 19.02 -12.97
N GLU A 46 -6.71 18.71 -14.26
CA GLU A 46 -8.02 18.41 -14.84
C GLU A 46 -8.56 17.10 -14.24
N ARG A 47 -9.85 17.04 -13.87
CA ARG A 47 -10.44 15.87 -13.19
C ARG A 47 -11.12 14.92 -14.19
N PRO A 48 -10.85 13.59 -14.15
CA PRO A 48 -9.84 12.93 -13.31
C PRO A 48 -8.40 13.24 -13.81
N PRO A 49 -7.40 13.30 -12.91
CA PRO A 49 -6.01 13.55 -13.30
C PRO A 49 -5.57 12.59 -14.40
N LYS A 50 -4.69 13.05 -15.29
CA LYS A 50 -4.03 12.15 -16.25
C LYS A 50 -3.32 11.04 -15.50
N ARG A 51 -3.37 9.82 -16.05
CA ARG A 51 -2.80 8.60 -15.41
C ARG A 51 -1.34 8.76 -15.00
N GLU A 52 -0.57 9.51 -15.77
CA GLU A 52 0.85 9.82 -15.47
C GLU A 52 1.08 10.52 -14.12
N PHE A 53 0.08 11.21 -13.57
CA PHE A 53 0.17 11.89 -12.27
C PHE A 53 -0.32 11.05 -11.10
N TRP A 54 -0.87 9.85 -11.34
CA TRP A 54 -1.53 9.09 -10.28
C TRP A 54 -0.54 8.61 -9.22
N ASP A 55 0.57 8.00 -9.63
CA ASP A 55 1.60 7.55 -8.70
C ASP A 55 2.16 8.74 -7.89
N TYR A 56 2.45 9.87 -8.55
CA TYR A 56 2.92 11.08 -7.87
C TYR A 56 1.93 11.63 -6.82
N ILE A 57 0.63 11.66 -7.15
CA ILE A 57 -0.41 12.12 -6.22
C ILE A 57 -0.53 11.15 -5.04
N ILE A 58 -0.47 9.84 -5.29
CA ILE A 58 -0.56 8.80 -4.25
C ILE A 58 0.68 8.85 -3.34
N GLU A 59 1.88 8.99 -3.91
CA GLU A 59 3.15 9.10 -3.19
C GLU A 59 3.20 10.33 -2.28
N ARG A 60 2.48 11.40 -2.64
CA ARG A 60 2.40 12.65 -1.86
C ARG A 60 1.16 12.76 -1.00
N ARG A 61 0.34 11.71 -0.90
CA ARG A 61 -0.83 11.66 -0.01
C ARG A 61 -0.46 12.05 1.42
N ASP A 62 0.74 11.70 1.87
CA ASP A 62 1.22 12.04 3.21
C ASP A 62 1.30 13.55 3.44
N LEU A 63 1.56 14.36 2.42
CA LEU A 63 1.50 15.83 2.52
C LEU A 63 0.08 16.36 2.77
N LEU A 64 -0.95 15.54 2.48
CA LEU A 64 -2.35 15.88 2.71
C LEU A 64 -2.84 15.47 4.12
N VAL A 65 -2.03 14.72 4.86
CA VAL A 65 -2.30 14.31 6.24
C VAL A 65 -1.64 15.32 7.18
N SER A 66 -2.33 15.78 8.22
CA SER A 66 -1.72 16.72 9.19
C SER A 66 -0.48 16.09 9.83
N ASN A 67 0.56 16.89 10.07
CA ASN A 67 1.82 16.44 10.69
C ASN A 67 1.56 15.64 11.99
N ASP A 68 0.59 16.09 12.78
CA ASP A 68 0.09 15.45 13.99
C ASP A 68 -0.39 13.99 13.83
N ILE A 69 -0.97 13.65 12.67
CA ILE A 69 -1.42 12.29 12.36
C ILE A 69 -0.26 11.47 11.76
N ARG A 70 0.66 12.12 11.02
CA ARG A 70 1.87 11.49 10.47
C ARG A 70 2.81 11.04 11.59
N GLU A 71 3.03 11.90 12.58
CA GLU A 71 3.83 11.62 13.78
C GLU A 71 3.16 10.55 14.65
N ARG A 72 1.83 10.61 14.85
CA ARG A 72 1.10 9.58 15.61
C ARG A 72 1.02 8.21 14.93
N LYS A 73 1.09 8.15 13.60
CA LYS A 73 1.07 6.88 12.84
C LYS A 73 2.46 6.38 12.43
N GLY A 74 3.51 7.20 12.58
CA GLY A 74 4.89 6.91 12.18
C GLY A 74 5.10 6.61 10.68
N ALA A 75 4.07 6.76 9.85
CA ALA A 75 4.05 6.31 8.44
C ALA A 75 4.83 7.28 7.53
N PHE A 76 6.16 7.19 7.56
CA PHE A 76 7.03 7.86 6.60
C PHE A 76 7.31 6.91 5.43
N PHE A 77 7.14 7.43 4.21
CA PHE A 77 7.51 6.69 3.01
C PHE A 77 9.02 6.51 2.94
N THR A 78 9.49 5.28 2.63
CA THR A 78 10.89 5.05 2.29
C THR A 78 11.22 5.84 1.01
N PRO A 79 12.12 6.85 1.06
CA PRO A 79 12.50 7.60 -0.13
C PRO A 79 13.19 6.71 -1.17
N LYS A 80 12.97 7.00 -2.45
CA LYS A 80 13.47 6.19 -3.59
C LYS A 80 14.98 5.91 -3.53
N ILE A 81 15.79 6.90 -3.13
CA ILE A 81 17.24 6.74 -2.98
C ILE A 81 17.62 5.61 -2.02
N TRP A 82 16.86 5.43 -0.94
CA TRP A 82 17.10 4.38 0.05
C TRP A 82 16.58 3.02 -0.43
N VAL A 83 15.47 3.02 -1.18
CA VAL A 83 14.97 1.81 -1.87
C VAL A 83 16.03 1.29 -2.83
N GLU A 84 16.49 2.13 -3.77
CA GLU A 84 17.52 1.79 -4.74
C GLU A 84 18.82 1.32 -4.06
N LYS A 85 19.25 2.02 -2.99
CA LYS A 85 20.46 1.64 -2.25
C LYS A 85 20.35 0.28 -1.58
N SER A 86 19.19 -0.03 -0.98
CA SER A 86 18.98 -1.32 -0.33
C SER A 86 18.92 -2.48 -1.35
N GLN A 87 18.32 -2.27 -2.52
CA GLN A 87 18.31 -3.27 -3.60
C GLN A 87 19.71 -3.45 -4.23
N GLU A 88 20.52 -2.38 -4.34
CA GLU A 88 21.94 -2.47 -4.72
C GLU A 88 22.72 -3.39 -3.77
N TYR A 89 22.47 -3.29 -2.46
CA TYR A 89 23.13 -4.15 -1.46
C TYR A 89 22.66 -5.61 -1.53
N LEU A 90 21.37 -5.85 -1.76
CA LEU A 90 20.86 -7.20 -2.01
C LEU A 90 21.54 -7.82 -3.24
N ALA A 91 21.59 -7.09 -4.35
CA ALA A 91 22.24 -7.56 -5.58
C ALA A 91 23.74 -7.81 -5.41
N LYS A 92 24.44 -6.99 -4.60
CA LYS A 92 25.87 -7.17 -4.31
C LYS A 92 26.15 -8.45 -3.51
N ILE A 93 25.25 -8.85 -2.62
CA ILE A 93 25.45 -10.00 -1.72
C ILE A 93 24.91 -11.30 -2.35
N LEU A 94 23.75 -11.22 -3.02
CA LEU A 94 23.00 -12.39 -3.49
C LEU A 94 23.10 -12.60 -5.02
N GLY A 95 23.73 -11.66 -5.74
CA GLY A 95 23.83 -11.67 -7.20
C GLY A 95 22.77 -10.79 -7.88
N GLN A 96 23.02 -10.39 -9.12
CA GLN A 96 22.14 -9.47 -9.87
C GLN A 96 20.74 -10.10 -10.11
N ASP A 97 20.69 -11.41 -10.33
CA ASP A 97 19.46 -12.14 -10.65
C ASP A 97 18.79 -12.73 -9.39
N TYR A 98 19.10 -12.23 -8.19
CA TYR A 98 18.58 -12.77 -6.93
C TYR A 98 17.04 -12.83 -6.89
N GLN A 99 16.35 -11.97 -7.63
CA GLN A 99 14.88 -11.96 -7.70
C GLN A 99 14.30 -13.25 -8.28
N ASP A 100 15.08 -14.06 -9.02
CA ASP A 100 14.62 -15.33 -9.58
C ASP A 100 14.70 -16.47 -8.58
N GLU A 101 15.65 -16.41 -7.63
CA GLU A 101 15.87 -17.44 -6.62
C GLU A 101 15.23 -17.13 -5.27
N TYR A 102 15.10 -15.85 -4.92
CA TYR A 102 14.68 -15.42 -3.60
C TYR A 102 13.25 -14.91 -3.60
N ILE A 103 12.52 -15.27 -2.53
CA ILE A 103 11.21 -14.72 -2.22
C ILE A 103 11.42 -13.50 -1.34
N ILE A 104 10.75 -12.39 -1.65
CA ILE A 104 10.84 -11.13 -0.91
C ILE A 104 9.48 -10.86 -0.30
N TRP A 105 9.45 -10.75 1.04
CA TRP A 105 8.26 -10.35 1.76
C TRP A 105 8.51 -9.03 2.48
N ASP A 106 7.84 -7.98 2.01
CA ASP A 106 7.73 -6.72 2.72
C ASP A 106 6.64 -6.82 3.77
N CYS A 107 7.02 -7.04 5.03
CA CYS A 107 6.07 -7.32 6.10
C CYS A 107 5.46 -6.07 6.76
N ALA A 108 5.99 -4.88 6.43
CA ALA A 108 5.53 -3.58 6.93
C ALA A 108 5.40 -2.59 5.77
N GLY A 109 4.86 -3.05 4.63
CA GLY A 109 5.11 -2.39 3.36
C GLY A 109 4.34 -1.12 3.07
N GLY A 110 3.35 -0.77 3.90
CA GLY A 110 2.45 0.36 3.65
C GLY A 110 1.89 0.27 2.23
N THR A 111 2.15 1.28 1.39
CA THR A 111 1.72 1.30 -0.02
C THR A 111 2.74 0.73 -1.03
N GLY A 112 3.76 0.04 -0.55
CA GLY A 112 4.67 -0.79 -1.36
C GLY A 112 5.92 -0.12 -1.91
N ASN A 113 6.45 0.89 -1.21
CA ASN A 113 7.60 1.64 -1.72
C ASN A 113 8.89 0.84 -1.78
N LEU A 114 9.18 -0.03 -0.80
CA LEU A 114 10.39 -0.87 -0.82
C LEU A 114 10.41 -1.83 -2.00
N LEU A 115 9.24 -2.27 -2.46
CA LEU A 115 9.10 -3.18 -3.60
C LEU A 115 9.17 -2.47 -4.96
N SER A 116 9.25 -1.13 -4.99
CA SER A 116 9.38 -0.37 -6.22
C SER A 116 10.69 -0.70 -6.94
N GLY A 117 10.62 -0.95 -8.25
CA GLY A 117 11.77 -1.35 -9.07
C GLY A 117 12.02 -2.86 -9.14
N LEU A 118 11.42 -3.66 -8.24
CA LEU A 118 11.44 -5.11 -8.34
C LEU A 118 10.47 -5.59 -9.43
N ILE A 119 10.84 -6.62 -10.17
CA ILE A 119 10.16 -7.04 -11.41
C ILE A 119 9.58 -8.46 -11.33
N ASN A 120 10.14 -9.35 -10.50
CA ASN A 120 9.66 -10.72 -10.40
C ASN A 120 8.45 -10.82 -9.45
N LYS A 121 7.29 -10.35 -9.92
CA LYS A 121 6.05 -10.27 -9.12
C LYS A 121 5.60 -11.59 -8.47
N ALA A 122 6.02 -12.74 -8.99
CA ALA A 122 5.68 -14.05 -8.43
C ALA A 122 6.36 -14.28 -7.07
N ASN A 123 7.51 -13.65 -6.85
CA ASN A 123 8.31 -13.80 -5.66
C ASN A 123 8.11 -12.66 -4.65
N LEU A 124 7.23 -11.68 -4.96
CA LEU A 124 6.98 -10.52 -4.10
C LEU A 124 5.71 -10.71 -3.28
N TYR A 125 5.83 -10.50 -1.98
CA TYR A 125 4.72 -10.44 -1.02
C TYR A 125 4.74 -9.11 -0.28
N LEU A 126 3.56 -8.55 -0.04
CA LEU A 126 3.40 -7.33 0.74
C LEU A 126 2.32 -7.55 1.80
N SER A 127 2.68 -7.29 3.04
CA SER A 127 1.71 -7.13 4.12
C SER A 127 1.85 -5.81 4.83
N THR A 128 0.73 -5.35 5.38
CA THR A 128 0.67 -4.14 6.20
C THR A 128 -0.48 -4.26 7.20
N LEU A 129 -0.37 -3.53 8.31
CA LEU A 129 -1.40 -3.49 9.35
C LEU A 129 -2.66 -2.75 8.86
N ASP A 130 -2.50 -1.72 8.03
CA ASP A 130 -3.59 -0.84 7.60
C ASP A 130 -4.28 -1.38 6.33
N LYS A 131 -5.57 -1.71 6.44
CA LYS A 131 -6.41 -2.18 5.32
C LYS A 131 -6.55 -1.15 4.19
N SER A 132 -6.45 0.15 4.50
CA SER A 132 -6.51 1.20 3.49
C SER A 132 -5.29 1.15 2.56
N ASP A 133 -4.12 0.86 3.09
CA ASP A 133 -2.89 0.70 2.32
C ASP A 133 -2.99 -0.51 1.38
N VAL A 134 -3.50 -1.66 1.87
CA VAL A 134 -3.79 -2.83 1.02
C VAL A 134 -4.68 -2.45 -0.16
N SER A 135 -5.73 -1.67 0.08
CA SER A 135 -6.67 -1.24 -0.96
C SER A 135 -5.99 -0.36 -2.02
N ILE A 136 -5.10 0.55 -1.59
CA ILE A 136 -4.31 1.41 -2.47
C ILE A 136 -3.36 0.57 -3.33
N VAL A 137 -2.62 -0.37 -2.74
CA VAL A 137 -1.69 -1.23 -3.52
C VAL A 137 -2.46 -2.03 -4.56
N LYS A 138 -3.63 -2.59 -4.21
CA LYS A 138 -4.47 -3.32 -5.17
C LYS A 138 -4.97 -2.43 -6.31
N GLU A 139 -5.31 -1.17 -6.03
CA GLU A 139 -5.64 -0.21 -7.09
C GLU A 139 -4.44 0.08 -7.99
N ARG A 140 -3.24 0.27 -7.43
CA ARG A 140 -2.00 0.44 -8.22
C ARG A 140 -1.69 -0.76 -9.10
N ILE A 141 -1.95 -1.99 -8.63
CA ILE A 141 -1.82 -3.22 -9.43
C ILE A 141 -2.74 -3.18 -10.64
N LYS A 142 -4.01 -2.79 -10.46
CA LYS A 142 -4.97 -2.61 -11.57
C LYS A 142 -4.48 -1.55 -12.59
N ASN A 143 -3.66 -0.61 -12.14
CA ASN A 143 -3.06 0.44 -12.96
C ASN A 143 -1.64 0.13 -13.46
N GLY A 144 -1.11 -1.08 -13.24
CA GLY A 144 0.14 -1.54 -13.84
C GLY A 144 1.31 -1.79 -12.89
N ALA A 145 1.14 -1.64 -11.57
CA ALA A 145 2.18 -1.97 -10.60
C ALA A 145 2.57 -3.47 -10.68
N LYS A 146 3.86 -3.76 -10.48
CA LYS A 146 4.46 -5.10 -10.66
C LYS A 146 4.30 -5.98 -9.41
N LEU A 147 3.07 -6.14 -8.93
CA LEU A 147 2.72 -7.02 -7.82
C LEU A 147 1.53 -7.90 -8.18
N LEU A 148 1.42 -9.06 -7.55
CA LEU A 148 0.25 -9.92 -7.67
C LEU A 148 -0.79 -9.53 -6.61
N GLU A 149 -2.04 -9.33 -7.03
CA GLU A 149 -3.12 -8.86 -6.12
C GLU A 149 -3.36 -9.82 -4.94
N ASN A 150 -3.20 -11.12 -5.16
CA ASN A 150 -3.32 -12.16 -4.13
C ASN A 150 -2.09 -12.27 -3.21
N HIS A 151 -1.02 -11.50 -3.47
CA HIS A 151 0.17 -11.42 -2.62
C HIS A 151 0.19 -10.14 -1.76
N VAL A 152 -0.87 -9.33 -1.84
CA VAL A 152 -1.06 -8.11 -1.03
C VAL A 152 -2.20 -8.35 -0.04
N PHE A 153 -1.87 -8.36 1.24
CA PHE A 153 -2.79 -8.76 2.31
C PHE A 153 -2.61 -7.93 3.59
N GLN A 154 -3.68 -7.83 4.37
CA GLN A 154 -3.62 -7.21 5.70
C GLN A 154 -3.09 -8.24 6.69
N PHE A 155 -2.06 -7.90 7.46
CA PHE A 155 -1.45 -8.80 8.44
C PHE A 155 -0.74 -8.01 9.52
N ASP A 156 -0.97 -8.38 10.78
CA ASP A 156 -0.15 -7.91 11.91
C ASP A 156 1.04 -8.86 12.07
N PHE A 157 2.20 -8.47 11.56
CA PHE A 157 3.39 -9.32 11.54
C PHE A 157 3.87 -9.77 12.92
N LEU A 158 3.52 -9.04 13.99
CA LEU A 158 3.95 -9.37 15.35
C LEU A 158 2.94 -10.25 16.09
N ASN A 159 1.65 -10.14 15.77
CA ASN A 159 0.58 -10.74 16.57
C ASN A 159 -0.27 -11.78 15.82
N ASP A 160 -0.34 -11.71 14.49
CA ASP A 160 -1.14 -12.66 13.72
C ASP A 160 -0.41 -13.99 13.49
N ASP A 161 -1.18 -15.08 13.41
CA ASP A 161 -0.66 -16.40 13.09
C ASP A 161 -0.30 -16.51 11.60
N PHE A 162 0.96 -16.87 11.34
CA PHE A 162 1.55 -17.08 10.01
C PHE A 162 0.86 -18.18 9.18
N TYR A 163 0.12 -19.09 9.83
CA TYR A 163 -0.61 -20.18 9.16
C TYR A 163 -2.12 -19.98 9.16
N SER A 164 -2.58 -18.78 9.53
CA SER A 164 -4.00 -18.40 9.45
C SER A 164 -4.45 -18.09 8.03
N GLU A 165 -5.76 -17.99 7.83
CA GLU A 165 -6.37 -17.63 6.54
C GLU A 165 -6.01 -16.22 6.06
N LYS A 166 -5.45 -15.37 6.92
CA LYS A 166 -4.97 -14.03 6.55
C LYS A 166 -3.76 -14.09 5.62
N VAL A 167 -2.92 -15.13 5.75
CA VAL A 167 -1.69 -15.30 4.97
C VAL A 167 -2.03 -16.05 3.67
N PRO A 168 -1.59 -15.57 2.48
CA PRO A 168 -1.81 -16.27 1.23
C PRO A 168 -1.28 -17.71 1.28
N LYS A 169 -2.05 -18.66 0.76
CA LYS A 169 -1.67 -20.08 0.76
C LYS A 169 -0.28 -20.33 0.17
N SER A 170 0.06 -19.61 -0.90
CA SER A 170 1.39 -19.69 -1.53
C SER A 170 2.52 -19.29 -0.58
N LEU A 171 2.33 -18.27 0.26
CA LEU A 171 3.30 -17.88 1.27
C LEU A 171 3.35 -18.90 2.42
N GLN A 172 2.21 -19.43 2.86
CA GLN A 172 2.20 -20.49 3.87
C GLN A 172 2.97 -21.74 3.42
N GLU A 173 2.85 -22.13 2.14
CA GLU A 173 3.60 -23.24 1.55
C GLU A 173 5.10 -22.95 1.56
N ILE A 174 5.51 -21.73 1.23
CA ILE A 174 6.91 -21.27 1.34
C ILE A 174 7.42 -21.37 2.79
N LEU A 175 6.62 -20.93 3.77
CA LEU A 175 7.00 -20.95 5.19
C LEU A 175 7.12 -22.37 5.76
N LYS A 176 6.38 -23.34 5.21
CA LYS A 176 6.46 -24.76 5.62
C LYS A 176 7.61 -25.52 4.96
N ASP A 177 8.08 -25.06 3.81
CA ASP A 177 9.16 -25.70 3.06
C ASP A 177 10.52 -25.18 3.52
N LYS A 178 11.33 -26.06 4.12
CA LYS A 178 12.64 -25.71 4.69
C LYS A 178 13.63 -25.17 3.66
N GLU A 179 13.58 -25.60 2.41
CA GLU A 179 14.50 -25.11 1.38
C GLU A 179 14.05 -23.77 0.81
N LYS A 180 12.74 -23.59 0.60
CA LYS A 180 12.20 -22.27 0.18
C LYS A 180 12.35 -21.23 1.28
N LEU A 181 12.16 -21.60 2.54
CA LEU A 181 12.31 -20.69 3.68
C LEU A 181 13.73 -20.12 3.78
N LYS A 182 14.78 -20.87 3.43
CA LYS A 182 16.16 -20.37 3.37
C LYS A 182 16.36 -19.27 2.32
N LYS A 183 15.47 -19.20 1.33
CA LYS A 183 15.47 -18.21 0.24
C LYS A 183 14.48 -17.06 0.50
N LEU A 184 13.85 -17.00 1.68
CA LEU A 184 12.97 -15.90 2.06
C LEU A 184 13.78 -14.72 2.60
N ILE A 185 13.59 -13.55 2.00
CA ILE A 185 14.06 -12.25 2.46
C ILE A 185 12.90 -11.53 3.12
N ILE A 186 13.03 -11.25 4.42
CA ILE A 186 12.14 -10.33 5.13
C ILE A 186 12.66 -8.92 4.88
N TYR A 187 11.92 -8.14 4.10
CA TYR A 187 12.29 -6.79 3.71
C TYR A 187 11.51 -5.80 4.56
N ILE A 188 12.16 -5.17 5.53
CA ILE A 188 11.44 -4.46 6.60
C ILE A 188 11.98 -3.05 6.81
N ASN A 189 11.06 -2.08 6.85
CA ASN A 189 11.30 -0.72 7.31
C ASN A 189 10.04 -0.21 8.03
N PRO A 190 9.76 -0.70 9.24
CA PRO A 190 8.53 -0.36 9.93
C PRO A 190 8.59 1.10 10.40
N PRO A 191 7.43 1.74 10.65
CA PRO A 191 7.40 3.07 11.26
C PRO A 191 8.13 3.05 12.62
N TYR A 192 8.91 4.09 12.91
CA TYR A 192 9.46 4.29 14.25
C TYR A 192 8.29 4.71 15.16
N ALA A 193 7.99 3.88 16.16
CA ALA A 193 7.02 4.16 17.22
C ALA A 193 7.76 4.43 18.54
#